data_AF-A0A1I6Q061-F1
#
_entry.id   AF-A0A1I6Q061-F1
#
_cell.length_a   1.000
_cell.length_b   1.000
_cell.length_c   1.000
_cell.angle_alpha   90.00
_cell.angle_beta   90.00
_cell.angle_gamma   90.00
#
_symmetry.space_group_name_H-M   'P 1'
#
loop_
_entity.id
_entity.type
_entity.pdbx_description
1 polymer ?
#
loop_
_entity_poly.entity_id
_entity_poly.type
_entity_poly.pdbx_seq_one_letter_code
_entity_poly.pdbx_strand_id
1 'polypeptide(L)'
;MLINWCMNLKTGDLCKVISANNNKYNGEIAVFKDVEYYFQLPCYVFEHANSEKITVSSEDGFEVLPYKGSLLFLIDLALELKDEKWVEELVYQLNYESQL
;
A
#
# COMPACT_ATOMS: atom_id res chain seq x y z
N MET A 1 3.46 -19.78 -9.53
CA MET A 1 4.46 -18.89 -10.16
C MET A 1 4.18 -17.50 -9.62
N LEU A 2 5.10 -16.94 -8.81
CA LEU A 2 5.30 -15.50 -8.55
C LEU A 2 6.35 -15.40 -7.42
N ILE A 3 7.57 -15.84 -7.75
CA ILE A 3 8.78 -15.49 -6.99
C ILE A 3 9.39 -14.30 -7.74
N ASN A 4 9.98 -13.38 -6.99
CA ASN A 4 10.79 -12.24 -7.43
C ASN A 4 10.06 -10.99 -7.87
N TRP A 5 9.51 -10.25 -6.91
CA TRP A 5 9.87 -8.84 -6.83
C TRP A 5 10.40 -8.58 -5.42
N CYS A 6 11.69 -8.87 -5.20
CA CYS A 6 12.47 -8.10 -4.24
C CYS A 6 12.51 -6.66 -4.75
N MET A 7 11.36 -5.96 -4.66
CA MET A 7 11.32 -4.52 -4.79
C MET A 7 12.24 -3.99 -3.69
N ASN A 8 13.00 -2.95 -4.02
CA ASN A 8 13.73 -2.18 -3.03
C ASN A 8 12.71 -1.49 -2.12
N LEU A 9 12.10 -2.25 -1.21
CA LEU A 9 11.12 -1.81 -0.26
C LEU A 9 11.84 -0.88 0.72
N LYS A 10 11.51 0.40 0.68
CA LYS A 10 12.08 1.40 1.57
C LYS A 10 11.08 1.74 2.63
N THR A 11 11.56 1.88 3.87
CA THR A 11 10.74 2.41 4.96
C THR A 11 10.04 3.69 4.50
N GLY A 12 8.72 3.70 4.64
CA GLY A 12 7.85 4.77 4.15
C GLY A 12 7.12 4.45 2.85
N ASP A 13 7.44 3.38 2.13
CA ASP A 13 6.72 3.00 0.92
C ASP A 13 5.28 2.62 1.23
N LEU A 14 4.34 3.03 0.36
CA LEU A 14 2.94 2.65 0.48
C LEU A 14 2.72 1.32 -0.21
N CYS A 15 2.10 0.38 0.51
CA CYS A 15 1.83 -0.95 0.03
C CYS A 15 0.37 -1.32 0.29
N LYS A 16 -0.22 -2.05 -0.64
CA LYS A 16 -1.52 -2.71 -0.47
C LYS A 16 -1.28 -4.11 0.09
N VAL A 17 -1.93 -4.44 1.21
CA VAL A 17 -1.81 -5.75 1.85
C VAL A 17 -2.68 -6.76 1.09
N ILE A 18 -2.12 -7.91 0.72
CA ILE A 18 -2.82 -9.00 0.02
C ILE A 18 -2.59 -10.30 0.79
N SER A 19 -3.25 -10.42 1.94
CA SER A 19 -3.15 -11.65 2.73
C SER A 19 -4.18 -12.67 2.26
N ALA A 20 -3.70 -13.87 1.90
CA ALA A 20 -4.56 -15.02 1.62
C ALA A 20 -5.12 -15.64 2.92
N ASN A 21 -4.43 -15.45 4.06
CA ASN A 21 -4.74 -16.12 5.33
C ASN A 21 -5.43 -15.22 6.37
N ASN A 22 -5.30 -13.89 6.26
CA ASN A 22 -5.88 -12.94 7.21
C ASN A 22 -6.70 -11.86 6.48
N ASN A 23 -8.01 -12.09 6.38
CA ASN A 23 -8.95 -11.18 5.73
C ASN A 23 -9.15 -9.84 6.44
N LYS A 24 -8.65 -9.66 7.68
CA LYS A 24 -8.91 -8.44 8.45
C LYS A 24 -8.36 -7.18 7.77
N TYR A 25 -7.24 -7.31 7.05
CA TYR A 25 -6.53 -6.19 6.43
C TYR A 25 -6.34 -6.38 4.92
N ASN A 26 -7.07 -7.31 4.30
CA ASN A 26 -6.94 -7.59 2.88
C ASN A 26 -7.46 -6.40 2.05
N GLY A 27 -6.62 -5.88 1.16
CA GLY A 27 -6.92 -4.72 0.31
C GLY A 27 -6.59 -3.37 0.96
N GLU A 28 -6.21 -3.34 2.23
CA GLU A 28 -5.87 -2.10 2.95
C GLU A 28 -4.52 -1.54 2.49
N ILE A 29 -4.42 -0.21 2.49
CA ILE A 29 -3.17 0.50 2.18
C ILE A 29 -2.46 0.84 3.49
N ALA A 30 -1.20 0.43 3.59
CA ALA A 30 -0.38 0.65 4.77
C ALA A 30 1.05 1.06 4.39
N VAL A 31 1.73 1.72 5.33
CA VAL A 31 3.09 2.21 5.13
C VAL A 31 4.07 1.16 5.59
N PHE A 32 4.97 0.71 4.71
CA PHE A 32 6.04 -0.20 5.07
C PHE A 32 6.98 0.44 6.11
N LYS A 33 7.26 -0.29 7.18
CA LYS A 33 8.15 0.15 8.25
C LYS A 33 9.48 -0.58 8.23
N ASP A 34 9.42 -1.90 8.35
CA ASP A 34 10.61 -2.72 8.51
C ASP A 34 10.35 -4.19 8.19
N VAL A 35 11.41 -4.99 8.13
CA VAL A 35 11.34 -6.45 8.07
C VAL A 35 11.76 -7.03 9.41
N GLU A 36 10.86 -7.77 10.04
CA GLU A 36 11.12 -8.55 11.24
C GLU A 36 11.33 -10.03 10.88
N TYR A 37 12.01 -10.79 11.72
CA TYR A 37 12.23 -12.23 11.52
C TYR A 37 11.59 -13.03 12.64
N TYR A 38 10.57 -13.82 12.28
CA TYR A 38 9.92 -14.75 13.21
C TYR A 38 10.23 -16.18 12.77
N PHE A 39 10.84 -16.98 13.65
CA PHE A 39 11.24 -18.36 13.35
C PHE A 39 12.05 -18.50 12.04
N GLN A 40 12.95 -17.55 11.78
CA GLN A 40 13.77 -17.47 10.55
C GLN A 40 13.00 -17.15 9.27
N LEU A 41 11.70 -16.87 9.34
CA LEU A 41 10.89 -16.39 8.22
C LEU A 41 10.81 -14.85 8.26
N PRO A 42 11.06 -14.16 7.14
CA PRO A 42 10.89 -12.71 7.07
C PRO A 42 9.41 -12.36 7.13
N CYS A 43 9.08 -11.37 7.95
CA CYS A 43 7.77 -10.79 8.11
C CYS A 43 7.86 -9.30 7.85
N TYR A 44 7.03 -8.81 6.93
CA TYR A 44 6.97 -7.40 6.56
C TYR A 44 6.03 -6.67 7.51
N VAL A 45 6.53 -5.61 8.11
CA VAL A 45 5.80 -4.78 9.05
C VAL A 45 5.29 -3.54 8.34
N PHE A 46 3.99 -3.30 8.47
CA PHE A 46 3.32 -2.11 7.97
C PHE A 46 2.63 -1.35 9.11
N GLU A 47 2.51 -0.04 8.96
CA GLU A 47 1.71 0.83 9.82
C GLU A 47 0.47 1.28 9.06
N HIS A 48 -0.70 0.99 9.62
CA HIS A 48 -1.98 1.43 9.11
C HIS A 48 -2.30 2.87 9.54
N ALA A 49 -3.22 3.54 8.85
CA ALA A 49 -3.56 4.94 9.11
C ALA A 49 -4.06 5.22 10.55
N ASN A 50 -4.64 4.21 11.20
CA ASN A 50 -5.07 4.27 12.61
C ASN A 50 -3.94 3.95 13.62
N SER A 51 -2.68 3.93 13.18
CA SER A 51 -1.50 3.53 13.97
C SER A 51 -1.50 2.06 14.40
N GLU A 52 -2.33 1.20 13.80
CA GLU A 52 -2.23 -0.26 14.01
C GLU A 52 -1.05 -0.85 13.24
N LYS A 53 -0.33 -1.78 13.88
CA LYS A 53 0.74 -2.57 13.26
C LYS A 53 0.14 -3.75 12.52
N ILE A 54 0.43 -3.87 11.23
CA ILE A 54 0.06 -5.02 10.40
C ILE A 54 1.35 -5.80 10.10
N THR A 55 1.35 -7.09 10.44
CA THR A 55 2.48 -7.98 10.13
C THR A 55 2.02 -8.96 9.05
N VAL A 56 2.73 -8.98 7.93
CA VAL A 56 2.45 -9.84 6.78
C VAL A 56 3.61 -10.83 6.66
N SER A 57 3.33 -12.12 6.68
CA SER A 57 4.37 -13.14 6.50
C SER A 57 4.90 -13.10 5.06
N SER A 58 6.11 -13.60 4.82
CA SER A 58 6.61 -13.74 3.45
C SER A 58 5.81 -14.70 2.56
N GLU A 59 4.96 -15.52 3.18
CA GLU A 59 4.04 -16.42 2.47
C GLU A 59 2.75 -15.70 2.06
N ASP A 60 2.43 -14.58 2.71
CA ASP A 60 1.34 -13.69 2.35
C ASP A 60 1.81 -12.66 1.31
N GLY A 61 0.89 -12.22 0.45
CA GLY A 61 1.16 -11.24 -0.58
C GLY A 61 1.08 -9.81 -0.07
N PHE A 62 1.82 -8.92 -0.73
CA PHE A 62 1.56 -7.49 -0.71
C PHE A 62 2.02 -6.88 -2.03
N GLU A 63 1.43 -5.76 -2.40
CA GLU A 63 1.78 -5.01 -3.61
C GLU A 63 2.28 -3.64 -3.23
N VAL A 64 3.47 -3.27 -3.71
CA VAL A 64 3.99 -1.91 -3.55
C VAL A 64 3.24 -1.04 -4.53
N LEU A 65 2.65 0.04 -4.04
CA LEU A 65 1.96 0.99 -4.91
C LEU A 65 3.02 1.81 -5.66
N PRO A 66 3.08 1.71 -7.00
CA PRO A 66 4.04 2.47 -7.76
C PRO A 66 3.68 3.95 -7.64
N TYR A 67 4.69 4.78 -7.41
CA TYR A 67 4.60 6.26 -7.44
C TYR A 67 3.93 6.94 -6.23
N LYS A 68 4.44 6.68 -5.02
CA LYS A 68 4.16 7.50 -3.82
C LYS A 68 4.29 9.01 -4.07
N GLY A 69 5.29 9.43 -4.84
CA GLY A 69 5.49 10.84 -5.20
C GLY A 69 4.41 11.41 -6.10
N SER A 70 3.93 10.65 -7.09
CA SER A 70 2.87 11.09 -8.00
C SER A 70 1.50 11.11 -7.31
N LEU A 71 1.22 10.14 -6.42
CA LEU A 71 0.01 10.12 -5.61
C LEU A 71 -0.05 11.29 -4.63
N LEU A 72 1.05 11.55 -3.91
CA LEU A 72 1.14 12.72 -3.03
C LEU A 72 1.02 14.03 -3.82
N PHE A 73 1.68 14.14 -4.98
CA PHE A 73 1.55 15.30 -5.85
C PHE A 73 0.10 15.53 -6.32
N LEU A 74 -0.62 14.47 -6.72
CA LEU A 74 -2.03 14.59 -7.13
C LEU A 74 -2.95 14.97 -5.96
N ILE A 75 -2.68 14.47 -4.76
CA ILE A 75 -3.42 14.82 -3.54
C ILE A 75 -3.14 16.29 -3.15
N ASP A 76 -1.89 16.72 -3.16
CA ASP A 76 -1.51 18.10 -2.85
C ASP A 76 -2.11 19.08 -3.89
N LEU A 77 -2.07 18.70 -5.17
CA LEU A 77 -2.68 19.47 -6.27
C LEU A 77 -4.21 19.55 -6.14
N ALA A 78 -4.88 18.44 -5.74
CA ALA A 78 -6.31 18.42 -5.44
C ALA A 78 -6.67 19.38 -4.29
N LEU A 79 -5.89 19.36 -3.21
CA LEU A 79 -6.10 20.18 -2.03
C LEU A 79 -5.86 21.67 -2.32
N GLU A 80 -4.89 22.01 -3.16
CA GLU A 80 -4.62 23.39 -3.59
C GLU A 80 -5.72 23.95 -4.51
N LEU A 81 -6.25 23.15 -5.43
CA LEU A 81 -7.20 23.62 -6.44
C LEU A 81 -8.63 23.79 -5.92
N LYS A 82 -9.00 23.19 -4.78
CA LYS A 82 -10.36 23.22 -4.18
C LYS A 82 -11.50 22.93 -5.18
N ASP A 83 -11.21 22.19 -6.24
CA ASP A 83 -12.19 21.86 -7.27
C ASP A 83 -12.74 20.46 -7.01
N GLU A 84 -13.88 20.43 -6.30
CA GLU A 84 -14.59 19.23 -5.89
C GLU A 84 -14.89 18.29 -7.07
N LYS A 85 -15.12 18.86 -8.25
CA LYS A 85 -15.43 18.10 -9.47
C LYS A 85 -14.22 17.35 -10.01
N TRP A 86 -13.04 17.96 -9.90
CA TRP A 86 -11.79 17.33 -10.32
C TRP A 86 -11.37 16.20 -9.36
N VAL A 87 -11.62 16.37 -8.06
CA VAL A 87 -11.39 15.32 -7.06
C VAL A 87 -12.29 14.10 -7.30
N GLU A 88 -13.57 14.32 -7.62
CA GLU A 88 -14.48 13.22 -7.98
C GLU A 88 -14.01 12.46 -9.22
N GLU A 89 -13.52 13.16 -10.26
CA GLU A 89 -12.97 12.55 -11.47
C GLU A 89 -11.67 11.77 -11.20
N LEU A 90 -10.78 12.31 -10.36
CA LEU A 90 -9.54 11.64 -9.95
C LEU A 90 -9.83 10.36 -9.15
N VAL A 91 -10.74 10.43 -8.17
CA VAL A 91 -11.16 9.27 -7.38
C VAL A 91 -11.85 8.23 -8.26
N TYR A 92 -12.65 8.65 -9.25
CA TYR A 92 -13.26 7.76 -10.22
C TYR A 92 -12.22 7.02 -11.07
N GLN A 93 -11.22 7.72 -11.62
CA GLN A 93 -10.17 7.10 -12.43
C GLN A 93 -9.27 6.17 -11.61
N LEU A 94 -8.87 6.58 -10.41
CA LEU A 94 -8.06 5.75 -9.51
C LEU A 94 -8.80 4.46 -9.12
N ASN A 95 -10.10 4.54 -8.84
CA ASN A 95 -10.91 3.35 -8.56
C ASN A 95 -11.05 2.45 -9.79
N TYR A 96 -11.26 3.02 -10.98
CA TYR A 96 -11.36 2.26 -12.22
C TYR A 96 -10.07 1.52 -12.57
N GLU A 97 -8.92 2.18 -12.46
CA GLU A 97 -7.62 1.54 -12.73
C GLU A 97 -7.22 0.53 -11.65
N SER A 98 -7.70 0.67 -10.42
CA SER A 98 -7.46 -0.32 -9.35
C SER A 98 -8.27 -1.62 -9.47
N GLN A 99 -9.27 -1.64 -10.36
CA GLN A 99 -10.14 -2.79 -10.64
C GLN A 99 -9.70 -3.62 -11.86
N LEU A 100 -8.66 -3.15 -12.59
CA LEU A 100 -8.01 -3.86 -13.70
C LEU A 100 -6.77 -4.63 -13.21
#